data_AF-A0A521V8N8-F1
#
_entry.id   AF-A0A521V8N8-F1
#
_cell.length_a   1.000
_cell.length_b   1.000
_cell.length_c   1.000
_cell.angle_alpha   90.00
_cell.angle_beta   90.00
_cell.angle_gamma   90.00
#
_symmetry.space_group_name_H-M   'P 1'
#
loop_
_entity.id
_entity.type
_entity.pdbx_description
1 polymer ?
#
loop_
_entity_poly.entity_id
_entity_poly.type
_entity_poly.pdbx_seq_one_letter_code
_entity_poly.pdbx_strand_id
1 'polypeptide(L)'
;ILVIDYGFSQREYYHPQRSMGTLMCHYRHRAHGDPFLHPGLQDITAHVDFSALARAAEASDLELLGYAGLAQFLVNCGITEVLGAEHALDVAHYAPLAASAQVLLSPAEMGELFKVLAVGRGTQQPLAGFAQGDRSHAL
;
A
#
# COMPACT_ATOMS: atom_id res chain seq x y z
N ILE A 1 -14.27 -0.97 -4.33
CA ILE A 1 -13.16 -0.01 -4.54
C ILE A 1 -11.94 -0.59 -3.84
N LEU A 2 -10.80 -0.64 -4.53
CA LEU A 2 -9.50 -0.98 -3.94
C LEU A 2 -8.64 0.28 -3.92
N VAL A 3 -8.13 0.63 -2.75
CA VAL A 3 -7.19 1.74 -2.56
C VAL A 3 -5.85 1.13 -2.19
N ILE A 4 -4.81 1.44 -2.96
CA ILE A 4 -3.44 0.96 -2.76
C ILE A 4 -2.55 2.19 -2.65
N ASP A 5 -2.03 2.46 -1.47
CA ASP A 5 -1.20 3.65 -1.24
C ASP A 5 -0.30 3.47 -0.01
N TYR A 6 0.65 4.38 0.18
CA TYR A 6 1.54 4.38 1.34
C TYR A 6 0.95 5.19 2.49
N GLY A 7 0.91 4.55 3.66
CA GLY A 7 0.31 5.15 4.84
C GLY A 7 0.04 4.16 5.96
N PHE A 8 -0.78 4.61 6.92
CA PHE A 8 -0.89 3.96 8.22
C PHE A 8 -2.31 4.03 8.79
N SER A 9 -2.55 3.25 9.85
CA SER A 9 -3.68 3.46 10.76
C SER A 9 -3.55 4.79 11.50
N GLN A 10 -4.64 5.32 12.04
CA GLN A 10 -4.65 6.57 12.81
C GLN A 10 -3.60 6.59 13.93
N ARG A 11 -3.47 5.48 14.67
CA ARG A 11 -2.54 5.38 15.81
C ARG A 11 -1.08 5.56 15.37
N GLU A 12 -0.72 5.00 14.23
CA GLU A 12 0.63 5.08 13.66
C GLU A 12 0.85 6.40 12.89
N TYR A 13 -0.21 6.92 12.26
CA TYR A 13 -0.19 8.19 11.55
C TYR A 13 0.09 9.35 12.51
N TYR A 14 -0.62 9.42 13.63
CA TYR A 14 -0.46 10.46 14.64
C TYR A 14 0.45 10.03 15.80
N HIS A 15 1.36 9.08 15.55
CA HIS A 15 2.31 8.65 16.58
C HIS A 15 3.13 9.86 17.10
N PRO A 16 3.34 10.02 18.42
CA PRO A 16 3.99 11.22 18.98
C PRO A 16 5.39 11.53 18.43
N GLN A 17 6.12 10.51 17.98
CA GLN A 17 7.44 10.69 17.34
C GLN A 17 7.36 11.23 15.91
N ARG A 18 6.19 11.22 15.27
CA ARG A 18 5.96 11.79 13.93
C ARG A 18 5.54 13.25 14.02
N SER A 19 6.39 14.07 14.63
CA SER A 19 6.11 15.50 14.89
C SER A 19 6.09 16.37 13.62
N MET A 20 6.71 15.91 12.53
CA MET A 20 6.79 16.64 11.26
C MET A 20 5.73 16.18 10.23
N GLY A 21 4.82 15.28 10.61
CA GLY A 21 3.84 14.71 9.69
C GLY A 21 4.45 13.81 8.62
N THR A 22 3.87 13.82 7.42
CA THR A 22 4.23 12.94 6.30
C THR A 22 4.35 13.65 4.95
N LEU A 23 4.32 14.99 4.94
CA LEU A 23 4.46 15.77 3.71
C LEU A 23 5.83 15.50 3.09
N MET A 24 5.84 15.15 1.82
CA MET A 24 7.05 14.91 1.04
C MET A 24 6.88 15.48 -0.35
N CYS A 25 7.96 16.05 -0.89
CA CYS A 25 8.03 16.54 -2.24
C CYS A 25 9.04 15.70 -3.03
N HIS A 26 8.75 15.42 -4.29
CA HIS A 26 9.64 14.69 -5.17
C HIS A 26 9.97 15.51 -6.42
N TYR A 27 11.26 15.80 -6.62
CA TYR A 27 11.77 16.47 -7.82
C TYR A 27 12.91 15.65 -8.41
N ARG A 28 12.74 15.15 -9.65
CA ARG A 28 13.74 14.32 -10.37
C ARG A 28 14.27 13.15 -9.52
N HIS A 29 13.35 12.36 -8.93
CA HIS A 29 13.62 11.22 -8.05
C HIS A 29 14.39 11.58 -6.75
N ARG A 30 14.29 12.82 -6.27
CA ARG A 30 14.85 13.24 -4.98
C ARG A 30 13.73 13.72 -4.07
N ALA A 31 13.73 13.20 -2.85
CA ALA A 31 12.75 13.54 -1.81
C ALA A 31 13.23 14.74 -0.97
N HIS A 32 12.33 15.68 -0.67
CA HIS A 32 12.58 16.81 0.23
C HIS A 32 11.27 17.32 0.87
N GLY A 33 11.36 18.12 1.94
CA GLY A 33 10.18 18.59 2.69
C GLY A 33 9.66 19.99 2.32
N ASP A 34 10.18 20.62 1.26
CA ASP A 34 9.84 22.01 0.92
C ASP A 34 8.90 22.11 -0.30
N PRO A 35 7.60 22.40 -0.10
CA PRO A 35 6.61 22.50 -1.18
C PRO A 35 6.78 23.73 -2.07
N PHE A 36 7.62 24.70 -1.69
CA PHE A 36 7.72 26.00 -2.37
C PHE A 36 8.89 26.10 -3.36
N LEU A 37 9.78 25.10 -3.42
CA LEU A 37 10.98 25.16 -4.28
C LEU A 37 10.66 25.18 -5.78
N HIS A 38 9.76 24.32 -6.25
CA HIS A 38 9.48 24.15 -7.67
C HIS A 38 7.98 24.02 -7.99
N PRO A 39 7.15 25.08 -7.79
CA PRO A 39 5.72 25.01 -8.05
C PRO A 39 5.40 24.55 -9.48
N GLY A 40 4.55 23.53 -9.59
CA GLY A 40 4.15 22.92 -10.87
C GLY A 40 5.19 21.99 -11.50
N LEU A 41 6.38 21.85 -10.91
CA LEU A 41 7.47 21.00 -11.44
C LEU A 41 7.89 19.88 -10.49
N GLN A 42 7.42 19.91 -9.24
CA GLN A 42 7.63 18.83 -8.26
C GLN A 42 6.28 18.21 -7.90
N ASP A 43 6.32 16.93 -7.55
CA ASP A 43 5.20 16.26 -6.92
C ASP A 43 5.16 16.61 -5.41
N ILE A 44 3.97 16.67 -4.83
CA ILE A 44 3.74 16.93 -3.41
C ILE A 44 2.74 15.91 -2.90
N THR A 45 3.15 15.13 -1.91
CA THR A 45 2.35 14.04 -1.37
C THR A 45 2.33 14.08 0.16
N ALA A 46 1.38 13.34 0.73
CA ALA A 46 1.35 12.98 2.14
C ALA A 46 0.89 11.53 2.23
N HIS A 47 1.28 10.84 3.30
CA HIS A 47 0.80 9.48 3.52
C HIS A 47 -0.73 9.49 3.76
N VAL A 48 -1.36 8.35 3.47
CA VAL A 48 -2.79 8.14 3.72
C VAL A 48 -3.05 7.75 5.18
N ASP A 49 -4.06 8.37 5.80
CA ASP A 49 -4.69 7.90 7.05
C ASP A 49 -5.82 6.92 6.69
N PHE A 50 -5.52 5.62 6.76
CA PHE A 50 -6.45 4.58 6.34
C PHE A 50 -7.65 4.42 7.29
N SER A 51 -7.50 4.81 8.56
CA SER A 51 -8.62 4.84 9.52
C SER A 51 -9.62 5.93 9.15
N ALA A 52 -9.13 7.11 8.77
CA ALA A 52 -9.99 8.18 8.27
C ALA A 52 -10.69 7.78 6.96
N LEU A 53 -9.97 7.12 6.05
CA LEU A 53 -10.53 6.62 4.80
C LEU A 53 -11.62 5.56 5.03
N ALA A 54 -11.41 4.61 5.95
CA ALA A 54 -12.41 3.61 6.31
C ALA A 54 -13.68 4.24 6.87
N ARG A 55 -13.56 5.18 7.82
CA ARG A 55 -14.71 5.92 8.37
C ARG A 55 -15.46 6.72 7.30
N ALA A 56 -14.75 7.32 6.35
CA ALA A 56 -15.39 8.05 5.25
C ALA A 56 -16.17 7.12 4.31
N ALA A 57 -15.68 5.90 4.09
CA ALA A 57 -16.40 4.88 3.33
C ALA A 57 -17.66 4.42 4.06
N GLU A 58 -17.57 4.13 5.36
CA GLU A 58 -18.73 3.75 6.20
C GLU A 58 -19.79 4.84 6.22
N ALA A 59 -19.39 6.11 6.36
CA ALA A 59 -20.30 7.26 6.30
C ALA A 59 -20.98 7.44 4.92
N SER A 60 -20.46 6.76 3.89
CA SER A 60 -21.00 6.72 2.53
C SER A 60 -21.74 5.40 2.24
N ASP A 61 -22.14 4.66 3.28
CA ASP A 61 -22.82 3.36 3.20
C ASP A 61 -22.02 2.31 2.41
N LEU A 62 -20.68 2.34 2.54
CA LEU A 62 -19.80 1.28 2.07
C LEU A 62 -19.28 0.46 3.25
N GLU A 63 -19.24 -0.86 3.06
CA GLU A 63 -18.69 -1.83 3.99
C GLU A 63 -17.17 -1.88 3.83
N LEU A 64 -16.43 -1.92 4.94
CA LEU A 64 -15.02 -2.31 4.94
C LEU A 64 -14.91 -3.80 4.62
N LEU A 65 -14.26 -4.12 3.50
CA LEU A 65 -14.09 -5.49 3.01
C LEU A 65 -12.72 -6.08 3.37
N GLY A 66 -11.75 -5.23 3.73
CA GLY A 66 -10.44 -5.65 4.19
C GLY A 66 -9.41 -4.53 4.23
N TYR A 67 -8.37 -4.73 5.03
CA TYR A 67 -7.21 -3.85 5.13
C TYR A 67 -5.95 -4.67 5.43
N ALA A 68 -4.91 -4.55 4.61
CA ALA A 68 -3.68 -5.31 4.78
C ALA A 68 -2.44 -4.54 4.28
N GLY A 69 -1.25 -5.01 4.64
CA GLY A 69 -0.01 -4.58 3.98
C GLY A 69 0.07 -5.10 2.55
N LEU A 70 0.74 -4.37 1.66
CA LEU A 70 0.85 -4.71 0.24
C LEU A 70 1.46 -6.11 0.03
N ALA A 71 2.52 -6.44 0.77
CA ALA A 71 3.20 -7.73 0.62
C ALA A 71 2.24 -8.90 0.86
N GLN A 72 1.52 -8.87 1.99
CA GLN A 72 0.58 -9.93 2.33
C GLN A 72 -0.59 -10.00 1.35
N PHE A 73 -1.09 -8.84 0.91
CA PHE A 73 -2.15 -8.78 -0.10
C PHE A 73 -1.72 -9.45 -1.42
N LEU A 74 -0.52 -9.15 -1.91
CA LEU A 74 0.01 -9.72 -3.15
C LEU A 74 0.30 -11.22 -3.04
N VAL A 75 0.81 -11.67 -1.89
CA VAL A 75 0.97 -13.11 -1.61
C VAL A 75 -0.38 -13.82 -1.64
N ASN A 76 -1.39 -13.27 -0.96
CA ASN A 76 -2.74 -13.82 -0.97
C ASN A 76 -3.36 -13.83 -2.38
N CYS A 77 -2.99 -12.88 -3.24
CA CYS A 77 -3.40 -12.81 -4.64
C CYS A 77 -2.57 -13.68 -5.59
N GLY A 78 -1.57 -14.40 -5.09
CA GLY A 78 -0.85 -15.42 -5.85
C GLY A 78 0.41 -14.95 -6.58
N ILE A 79 1.07 -13.88 -6.11
CA ILE A 79 2.31 -13.39 -6.74
C ILE A 79 3.43 -14.46 -6.75
N THR A 80 3.45 -15.36 -5.78
CA THR A 80 4.41 -16.47 -5.70
C THR A 80 4.21 -17.50 -6.81
N GLU A 81 2.95 -17.76 -7.16
CA GLU A 81 2.54 -18.66 -8.22
C GLU A 81 2.86 -18.04 -9.58
N VAL A 82 2.67 -16.72 -9.73
CA VAL A 82 3.11 -15.98 -10.92
C VAL A 82 4.62 -16.12 -11.12
N LEU A 83 5.41 -15.94 -10.05
CA LEU A 83 6.87 -16.16 -10.13
C LEU A 83 7.23 -17.62 -10.41
N GLY A 84 6.50 -18.58 -9.83
CA GLY A 84 6.77 -20.01 -9.97
C GLY A 84 6.39 -20.59 -11.34
N ALA A 85 5.52 -19.92 -12.09
CA ALA A 85 5.15 -20.32 -13.46
C ALA A 85 6.22 -19.98 -14.51
N GLU A 86 7.17 -19.11 -14.17
CA GLU A 86 8.22 -18.68 -15.09
C GLU A 86 9.41 -19.64 -15.11
N HIS A 87 10.06 -19.74 -16.28
CA HIS A 87 11.24 -20.60 -16.43
C HIS A 87 12.46 -19.98 -15.74
N ALA A 88 12.75 -20.41 -14.51
CA ALA A 88 13.88 -19.93 -13.71
C ALA A 88 15.27 -20.13 -14.38
N LEU A 89 15.36 -21.04 -15.37
CA LEU A 89 16.59 -21.27 -16.14
C LEU A 89 16.87 -20.19 -17.19
N ASP A 90 15.85 -19.42 -17.58
CA ASP A 90 16.04 -18.19 -18.35
C ASP A 90 16.31 -17.04 -17.37
N VAL A 91 17.57 -16.94 -16.94
CA VAL A 91 18.01 -15.97 -15.93
C VAL A 91 17.78 -14.53 -16.40
N ALA A 92 17.93 -14.26 -17.70
CA ALA A 92 17.78 -12.92 -18.26
C ALA A 92 16.33 -12.41 -18.13
N HIS A 93 15.36 -13.32 -18.26
CA HIS A 93 13.94 -13.04 -18.06
C HIS A 93 13.52 -13.08 -16.58
N TYR A 94 14.00 -14.08 -15.84
CA TYR A 94 13.57 -14.31 -14.46
C TYR A 94 14.13 -13.27 -13.47
N ALA A 95 15.39 -12.86 -13.61
CA ALA A 95 16.04 -11.99 -12.62
C ALA A 95 15.36 -10.60 -12.47
N PRO A 96 14.97 -9.88 -13.54
CA PRO A 96 14.23 -8.63 -13.42
C PRO A 96 12.85 -8.80 -12.77
N LEU A 97 12.17 -9.92 -13.04
CA LEU A 97 10.86 -10.21 -12.46
C LEU A 97 10.98 -10.48 -10.97
N ALA A 98 11.93 -11.32 -10.56
CA ALA A 98 12.22 -11.59 -9.16
C ALA A 98 12.62 -10.31 -8.40
N ALA A 99 13.44 -9.45 -9.01
CA ALA A 99 13.80 -8.15 -8.42
C ALA A 99 12.58 -7.24 -8.23
N SER A 100 11.67 -7.19 -9.22
CA SER A 100 10.45 -6.39 -9.13
C SER A 100 9.51 -6.90 -8.04
N ALA A 101 9.33 -8.22 -7.94
CA ALA A 101 8.55 -8.81 -6.86
C ALA A 101 9.20 -8.57 -5.49
N GLN A 102 10.53 -8.61 -5.39
CA GLN A 102 11.23 -8.30 -4.14
C GLN A 102 10.96 -6.86 -3.68
N VAL A 103 10.91 -5.88 -4.59
CA VAL A 103 10.56 -4.49 -4.24
C VAL A 103 9.12 -4.39 -3.72
N LEU A 104 8.19 -5.11 -4.33
CA LEU A 104 6.77 -5.13 -3.93
C LEU A 104 6.54 -5.84 -2.59
N LEU A 105 7.32 -6.87 -2.28
CA LEU A 105 7.11 -7.75 -1.13
C LEU A 105 7.98 -7.40 0.09
N SER A 106 9.14 -6.77 -0.13
CA SER A 106 10.09 -6.47 0.93
C SER A 106 9.50 -5.45 1.92
N PRO A 107 9.51 -5.74 3.24
CA PRO A 107 9.15 -4.76 4.27
C PRO A 107 10.04 -3.52 4.29
N ALA A 108 11.28 -3.65 3.79
CA ALA A 108 12.23 -2.53 3.68
C ALA A 108 11.96 -1.63 2.46
N GLU A 109 11.09 -2.06 1.55
CA GLU A 109 10.71 -1.34 0.34
C GLU A 109 9.20 -1.00 0.41
N MET A 110 8.39 -1.53 -0.50
CA MET A 110 6.96 -1.19 -0.56
C MET A 110 6.09 -2.08 0.33
N GLY A 111 6.55 -3.28 0.68
CA GLY A 111 5.70 -4.35 1.21
C GLY A 111 4.97 -4.04 2.50
N GLU A 112 5.61 -3.32 3.43
CA GLU A 112 5.00 -2.91 4.69
C GLU A 112 4.52 -1.45 4.65
N LEU A 113 5.22 -0.56 3.96
CA LEU A 113 4.82 0.86 3.89
C LEU A 113 3.51 1.05 3.12
N PHE A 114 3.34 0.36 1.99
CA PHE A 114 2.10 0.37 1.24
C PHE A 114 1.04 -0.51 1.90
N LYS A 115 -0.20 -0.04 1.87
CA LYS A 115 -1.37 -0.75 2.36
C LYS A 115 -2.38 -0.89 1.23
N VAL A 116 -3.24 -1.88 1.39
CA VAL A 116 -4.40 -2.10 0.54
C VAL A 116 -5.65 -2.03 1.41
N LEU A 117 -6.59 -1.19 1.04
CA LEU A 117 -7.91 -1.10 1.66
C LEU A 117 -8.99 -1.38 0.63
N ALA A 118 -9.91 -2.26 0.97
CA ALA A 118 -11.06 -2.59 0.15
C ALA A 118 -12.35 -2.11 0.83
N VAL A 119 -13.18 -1.38 0.10
CA VAL A 119 -14.54 -1.00 0.52
C VAL A 119 -15.54 -1.28 -0.60
N GLY A 120 -16.77 -1.62 -0.26
CA GLY A 120 -17.79 -1.94 -1.27
C GLY A 120 -19.18 -2.09 -0.68
N ARG A 121 -20.13 -2.56 -1.49
CA ARG A 121 -21.52 -2.75 -1.09
C ARG A 121 -22.04 -4.05 -1.68
N GLY A 122 -22.70 -4.86 -0.85
CA GLY A 122 -23.34 -6.10 -1.30
C GLY A 122 -22.34 -7.19 -1.70
N THR A 123 -21.14 -7.17 -1.11
CA THR A 123 -20.08 -8.13 -1.42
C THR A 123 -20.34 -9.42 -0.66
N GLN A 124 -20.75 -10.47 -1.37
CA GLN A 124 -21.20 -11.73 -0.77
C GLN A 124 -20.06 -12.69 -0.39
N GLN A 125 -18.87 -12.51 -0.98
CA GLN A 125 -17.72 -13.39 -0.79
C GLN A 125 -16.53 -12.62 -0.21
N PRO A 126 -15.80 -13.21 0.76
CA PRO A 126 -14.54 -12.65 1.21
C PRO A 126 -13.56 -12.49 0.04
N LEU A 127 -12.86 -11.36 0.01
CA LEU A 127 -11.88 -11.06 -1.02
C LEU A 127 -10.58 -11.84 -0.73
N ALA A 128 -10.10 -12.61 -1.72
CA ALA A 128 -8.94 -13.48 -1.56
C ALA A 128 -7.70 -12.74 -1.02
N GLY A 129 -7.47 -11.50 -1.47
CA GLY A 129 -6.35 -10.66 -1.04
C GLY A 129 -6.28 -10.38 0.46
N PHE A 130 -7.35 -10.63 1.22
CA PHE A 130 -7.43 -10.43 2.68
C PHE A 130 -7.64 -11.74 3.45
N ALA A 131 -7.48 -12.90 2.80
CA ALA A 131 -7.69 -14.20 3.44
C ALA A 131 -6.73 -14.46 4.63
N GLN A 132 -5.53 -13.90 4.60
CA GLN A 132 -4.54 -13.97 5.67
C GLN A 132 -3.95 -12.60 5.95
N GLY A 133 -3.66 -12.33 7.23
CA GLY A 133 -3.02 -11.08 7.66
C GLY A 133 -3.88 -9.83 7.45
N ASP A 134 -5.20 -9.97 7.42
CA ASP A 134 -6.11 -8.82 7.50
C ASP A 134 -5.93 -8.09 8.85
N ARG A 135 -5.80 -6.78 8.76
CA ARG A 135 -5.54 -5.85 9.85
C ARG A 135 -6.69 -4.87 10.04
N SER A 136 -7.90 -5.16 9.53
CA SER A 136 -9.06 -4.26 9.66
C SER A 136 -9.38 -3.90 11.10
N HIS A 137 -9.10 -4.80 12.05
CA HIS A 137 -9.24 -4.57 13.49
C HIS A 137 -8.29 -3.50 14.07
N ALA A 138 -7.28 -3.07 13.31
CA ALA A 138 -6.29 -2.08 13.72
C ALA A 138 -6.55 -0.68 13.14
N LEU A 139 -7.61 -0.53 12.33
CA LEU A 139 -8.07 0.76 11.81
C LEU A 139 -8.87 1.55 12.84
#